data_AF-A0AAU4G469-F1
#
_entry.id   AF-A0AAU4G469-F1
#
_cell.length_a   1.000
_cell.length_b   1.000
_cell.length_c   1.000
_cell.angle_alpha   90.00
_cell.angle_beta   90.00
_cell.angle_gamma   90.00
#
_symmetry.space_group_name_H-M   'P 1'
#
loop_
_entity.id
_entity.type
_entity.pdbx_description
1 polymer ?
#
loop_
_entity_poly.entity_id
_entity_poly.type
_entity_poly.pdbx_seq_one_letter_code
_entity_poly.pdbx_strand_id
1 'polypeptide(L)'
;MTKIGYRDRFVGERYDDIGRLVADATGDTDSIAERPKELARVNCPPVARCRRLCRDRVGIPDTAFKTDLLYFFPEVGQVKRFSTSGTTGQARGQSLCTPRGLELMTRSVLVNAHENIFRDLDGPAIVRLVPTVREAPEMAIAHHMETISGAFIDPDLSGSVTARSGIDFTFGPVMVAGRLRRRGQRRGSGRDRASPTGLDLQGDLLGDLA
;
A
#
# COMPACT_ATOMS: atom_id res chain seq x y z
N MET A 1 -5.50 22.58 -22.17
CA MET A 1 -6.16 21.36 -21.67
C MET A 1 -6.92 21.73 -20.41
N THR A 2 -8.18 21.33 -20.30
CA THR A 2 -8.99 21.48 -19.09
C THR A 2 -8.41 20.56 -18.00
N LYS A 3 -8.31 21.04 -16.75
CA LYS A 3 -7.91 20.19 -15.63
C LYS A 3 -8.91 19.05 -15.45
N ILE A 4 -8.43 17.84 -15.13
CA ILE A 4 -9.29 16.71 -14.79
C ILE A 4 -9.71 16.87 -13.33
N GLY A 5 -11.01 17.01 -13.09
CA GLY A 5 -11.56 17.10 -11.75
C GLY A 5 -11.77 15.73 -11.09
N TYR A 6 -11.93 15.69 -9.78
CA TYR A 6 -12.16 14.47 -9.00
C TYR A 6 -13.44 13.74 -9.37
N ARG A 7 -14.47 14.50 -9.74
CA ARG A 7 -15.77 13.99 -10.20
C ARG A 7 -15.79 13.66 -11.68
N ASP A 8 -14.67 13.85 -12.39
CA ASP A 8 -14.58 13.50 -13.80
C ASP A 8 -14.78 11.99 -13.97
N ARG A 9 -15.46 11.63 -15.07
CA ARG A 9 -15.69 10.24 -15.46
C ARG A 9 -14.37 9.45 -15.50
N PHE A 10 -13.31 10.07 -16.01
CA PHE A 10 -11.97 9.49 -16.03
C PHE A 10 -11.53 9.03 -14.63
N VAL A 11 -11.67 9.87 -13.60
CA VAL A 11 -11.24 9.51 -12.23
C VAL A 11 -12.12 8.41 -11.64
N GLY A 12 -13.41 8.39 -11.97
CA GLY A 12 -14.34 7.32 -11.58
C GLY A 12 -13.93 5.97 -12.18
N GLU A 13 -13.77 5.90 -13.49
CA GLU A 13 -13.34 4.68 -14.19
C GLU A 13 -11.99 4.17 -13.68
N ARG A 14 -11.06 5.07 -13.36
CA ARG A 14 -9.77 4.70 -12.74
C ARG A 14 -9.92 4.08 -11.36
N TYR A 15 -10.79 4.65 -10.53
CA TYR A 15 -11.05 4.09 -9.21
C TYR A 15 -11.64 2.68 -9.33
N ASP A 16 -12.58 2.47 -10.26
CA ASP A 16 -13.19 1.14 -10.50
C ASP A 16 -12.18 0.12 -11.03
N ASP A 17 -11.32 0.53 -11.98
CA ASP A 17 -10.25 -0.32 -12.52
C ASP A 17 -9.28 -0.79 -11.43
N ILE A 18 -8.79 0.13 -10.60
CA ILE A 18 -7.87 -0.21 -9.50
C ILE A 18 -8.60 -1.07 -8.47
N GLY A 19 -9.86 -0.77 -8.18
CA GLY A 19 -10.70 -1.56 -7.27
C GLY A 19 -10.83 -3.01 -7.73
N ARG A 20 -11.03 -3.26 -9.03
CA ARG A 20 -11.06 -4.62 -9.61
C ARG A 20 -9.72 -5.34 -9.54
N LEU A 21 -8.63 -4.62 -9.83
CA LEU A 21 -7.29 -5.19 -9.72
C LEU A 21 -6.97 -5.59 -8.27
N VAL A 22 -7.35 -4.76 -7.30
CA VAL A 22 -7.17 -5.05 -5.87
C VAL A 22 -8.03 -6.24 -5.42
N ALA A 23 -9.25 -6.38 -5.95
CA ALA A 23 -10.18 -7.42 -5.52
C ALA A 23 -9.81 -8.81 -6.03
N ASP A 24 -9.58 -8.91 -7.34
CA ASP A 24 -9.60 -10.18 -8.05
C ASP A 24 -8.29 -10.44 -8.83
N ALA A 25 -7.30 -9.53 -8.71
CA ALA A 25 -6.12 -9.50 -9.57
C ALA A 25 -6.47 -9.47 -11.09
N THR A 26 -7.70 -9.07 -11.43
CA THR A 26 -8.16 -8.95 -12.81
C THR A 26 -8.01 -7.52 -13.32
N GLY A 27 -7.55 -7.39 -14.56
CA GLY A 27 -7.44 -6.10 -15.25
C GLY A 27 -6.23 -6.06 -16.18
N ASP A 28 -6.28 -5.14 -17.13
CA ASP A 28 -5.13 -4.81 -17.97
C ASP A 28 -4.16 -3.93 -17.17
N THR A 29 -3.14 -4.56 -16.59
CA THR A 29 -2.13 -3.89 -15.76
C THR A 29 -1.39 -2.79 -16.52
N ASP A 30 -1.17 -2.97 -17.82
CA ASP A 30 -0.43 -2.03 -18.65
C ASP A 30 -1.29 -0.78 -18.89
N SER A 31 -2.57 -0.97 -19.24
CA SER A 31 -3.53 0.14 -19.35
C SER A 31 -3.71 0.88 -18.02
N ILE A 32 -3.75 0.16 -16.89
CA ILE A 32 -3.81 0.76 -15.55
C ILE A 32 -2.53 1.55 -15.23
N ALA A 33 -1.36 1.13 -15.70
CA ALA A 33 -0.09 1.82 -15.46
C ALA A 33 0.11 3.07 -16.34
N GLU A 34 -0.44 3.09 -17.56
CA GLU A 34 -0.32 4.24 -18.47
C GLU A 34 -1.24 5.41 -18.09
N ARG A 35 -2.48 5.14 -17.66
CA ARG A 35 -3.47 6.19 -17.37
C ARG A 35 -3.07 7.19 -16.26
N PRO A 36 -2.37 6.79 -15.17
CA PRO A 36 -1.77 7.73 -14.21
C PRO A 36 -0.86 8.78 -14.84
N LYS A 37 -0.16 8.43 -15.93
CA LYS A 37 0.72 9.37 -16.64
C LYS A 37 -0.09 10.45 -17.33
N GLU A 38 -1.29 10.13 -17.83
CA GLU A 38 -2.21 11.10 -18.41
C GLU A 38 -2.72 12.07 -17.35
N LEU A 39 -3.19 11.57 -16.20
CA LEU A 39 -3.62 12.43 -15.10
C LEU A 39 -2.49 13.35 -14.63
N ALA A 40 -1.28 12.82 -14.46
CA ALA A 40 -0.10 13.59 -14.09
C ALA A 40 0.23 14.68 -15.13
N ARG A 41 0.11 14.38 -16.43
CA ARG A 41 0.34 15.35 -17.51
C ARG A 41 -0.65 16.52 -17.43
N VAL A 42 -1.90 16.28 -17.05
CA VAL A 42 -2.94 17.31 -17.00
C VAL A 42 -2.92 18.09 -15.69
N ASN A 43 -2.74 17.40 -14.57
CA ASN A 43 -2.94 17.97 -13.23
C ASN A 43 -1.63 18.38 -12.53
N CYS A 44 -0.45 17.95 -13.00
CA CYS A 44 0.84 18.28 -12.39
C CYS A 44 1.73 19.08 -13.36
N PRO A 45 1.74 20.43 -13.26
CA PRO A 45 2.54 21.28 -14.15
C PRO A 45 4.05 20.97 -14.16
N PRO A 46 4.70 20.64 -13.03
CA PRO A 46 6.11 20.21 -13.03
C PRO A 46 6.36 18.96 -13.87
N VAL A 47 5.51 17.94 -13.74
CA VAL A 47 5.60 16.71 -14.55
C VAL A 47 5.38 17.01 -16.03
N ALA A 48 4.37 17.82 -16.35
CA ALA A 48 4.12 18.25 -17.72
C ALA A 48 5.32 18.99 -18.33
N ARG A 49 5.97 19.86 -17.54
CA ARG A 49 7.19 20.59 -17.94
C ARG A 49 8.36 19.64 -18.17
N CYS A 50 8.64 18.72 -17.24
CA CYS A 50 9.72 17.74 -17.38
C CYS A 50 9.53 16.89 -18.65
N ARG A 51 8.32 16.38 -18.90
CA ARG A 51 8.05 15.59 -20.11
C ARG A 51 8.28 16.37 -21.40
N ARG A 52 7.85 17.64 -21.46
CA ARG A 52 8.10 18.49 -22.63
C ARG A 52 9.60 18.66 -22.89
N LEU A 53 10.39 18.86 -21.84
CA LEU A 53 11.84 19.04 -21.96
C LEU A 53 12.55 17.73 -22.34
N CYS A 54 12.11 16.59 -21.80
CA CYS A 54 12.74 15.28 -21.98
C CYS A 54 12.20 14.47 -23.18
N ARG A 55 11.23 15.00 -23.94
CA ARG A 55 10.56 14.33 -25.08
C ARG A 55 10.12 12.88 -24.79
N ASP A 56 9.63 12.63 -23.57
CA ASP A 56 9.25 11.29 -23.07
C ASP A 56 10.38 10.21 -23.12
N ARG A 57 11.65 10.58 -23.36
CA ARG A 57 12.79 9.64 -23.45
C ARG A 57 13.53 9.39 -22.15
N VAL A 58 13.33 10.25 -21.15
CA VAL A 58 14.01 10.19 -19.86
C VAL A 58 12.95 10.12 -18.75
N GLY A 59 13.23 9.33 -17.72
CA GLY A 59 12.40 9.27 -16.52
C GLY A 59 12.16 10.65 -15.92
N ILE A 60 11.00 10.84 -15.29
CA ILE A 60 10.71 12.09 -14.57
C ILE A 60 11.57 12.08 -13.30
N PRO A 61 12.37 13.11 -13.03
CA PRO A 61 13.18 13.15 -11.83
C PRO A 61 12.29 13.14 -10.58
N ASP A 62 12.75 12.46 -9.53
CA ASP A 62 12.06 12.37 -8.23
C ASP A 62 11.66 13.75 -7.67
N THR A 63 12.50 14.76 -7.91
CA THR A 63 12.27 16.16 -7.53
C THR A 63 10.99 16.76 -8.11
N ALA A 64 10.53 16.32 -9.29
CA ALA A 64 9.29 16.81 -9.88
C ALA A 64 8.03 16.38 -9.09
N PHE A 65 8.16 15.34 -8.27
CA PHE A 65 7.08 14.84 -7.42
C PHE A 65 7.14 15.40 -5.99
N LYS A 66 8.18 16.18 -5.65
CA LYS A 66 8.34 16.78 -4.31
C LYS A 66 7.54 18.07 -4.13
N THR A 67 7.29 18.79 -5.23
CA THR A 67 6.67 20.12 -5.19
C THR A 67 5.16 20.10 -5.39
N ASP A 68 4.64 19.16 -6.19
CA ASP A 68 3.22 19.02 -6.48
C ASP A 68 2.81 17.55 -6.42
N LEU A 69 1.65 17.30 -5.83
CA LEU A 69 1.13 15.96 -5.64
C LEU A 69 0.34 15.54 -6.87
N LEU A 70 0.78 14.42 -7.48
CA LEU A 70 0.21 13.85 -8.69
C LEU A 70 -1.32 13.67 -8.67
N TYR A 71 -1.87 13.41 -7.49
CA TYR A 71 -3.28 13.08 -7.29
C TYR A 71 -4.00 14.10 -6.40
N PHE A 72 -3.53 15.35 -6.37
CA PHE A 72 -4.21 16.39 -5.60
C PHE A 72 -5.36 17.00 -6.39
N PHE A 73 -6.56 16.84 -5.83
CA PHE A 73 -7.79 17.43 -6.32
C PHE A 73 -8.27 18.47 -5.29
N PRO A 74 -7.96 19.77 -5.48
CA PRO A 74 -8.24 20.80 -4.47
C PRO A 74 -9.72 20.90 -4.09
N GLU A 75 -10.63 20.54 -4.99
CA GLU A 75 -12.08 20.67 -4.85
C GLU A 75 -12.73 19.69 -3.86
N VAL A 76 -12.02 18.63 -3.43
CA VAL A 76 -12.54 17.63 -2.47
C VAL A 76 -11.86 17.68 -1.11
N GLY A 77 -10.85 18.54 -0.95
CA GLY A 77 -10.00 18.56 0.23
C GLY A 77 -9.18 17.27 0.41
N GLN A 78 -8.36 17.27 1.45
CA GLN A 78 -7.52 16.13 1.82
C GLN A 78 -8.19 15.40 2.98
N VAL A 79 -8.26 14.07 2.92
CA VAL A 79 -8.78 13.27 4.04
C VAL A 79 -7.64 12.84 4.96
N LYS A 80 -6.47 12.56 4.38
CA LYS A 80 -5.31 12.11 5.15
C LYS A 80 -4.00 12.59 4.53
N ARG A 81 -3.05 12.93 5.38
CA ARG A 81 -1.66 13.24 5.04
C ARG A 81 -0.76 12.18 5.65
N PHE A 82 0.16 11.67 4.83
CA PHE A 82 1.25 10.84 5.28
C PHE A 82 2.58 11.53 5.02
N SER A 83 3.51 11.38 5.95
CA SER A 83 4.86 11.91 5.88
C SER A 83 5.84 10.75 5.81
N THR A 84 6.85 10.83 4.94
CA THR A 84 7.95 9.88 4.97
C THR A 84 8.78 10.10 6.23
N SER A 85 9.46 9.07 6.74
CA SER A 85 10.30 9.16 7.93
C SER A 85 11.41 10.22 7.81
N GLY A 86 11.80 10.54 6.58
CA GLY A 86 12.94 11.40 6.27
C GLY A 86 14.23 10.63 6.50
N THR A 87 14.88 10.17 5.44
CA THR A 87 16.26 9.70 5.51
C THR A 87 17.21 10.91 5.52
N THR A 88 18.38 10.75 6.14
CA THR A 88 19.30 11.81 6.56
C THR A 88 19.52 12.92 5.51
N GLY A 89 19.27 14.17 5.92
CA GLY A 89 19.64 15.39 5.18
C GLY A 89 18.60 15.95 4.20
N GLN A 90 17.46 15.27 3.99
CA GLN A 90 16.40 15.74 3.08
C GLN A 90 15.10 16.08 3.83
N ALA A 91 14.34 17.03 3.28
CA ALA A 91 13.00 17.33 3.77
C ALA A 91 12.10 16.08 3.66
N ARG A 92 11.20 15.89 4.62
CA ARG A 92 10.23 14.79 4.59
C ARG A 92 9.33 14.95 3.37
N GLY A 93 9.19 13.87 2.60
CA GLY A 93 8.19 13.78 1.55
C GLY A 93 6.80 13.69 2.16
N GLN A 94 5.80 14.23 1.48
CA GLN A 94 4.41 14.12 1.87
C GLN A 94 3.62 13.40 0.79
N SER A 95 2.64 12.60 1.21
CA SER A 95 1.63 12.01 0.36
C SER A 95 0.26 12.40 0.88
N LEU A 96 -0.60 12.90 0.01
CA LEU A 96 -1.96 13.31 0.37
C LEU A 96 -2.96 12.35 -0.26
N CYS A 97 -3.85 11.82 0.55
CA CYS A 97 -4.88 10.91 0.13
C CYS A 97 -6.23 11.63 0.05
N THR A 98 -6.86 11.52 -1.13
CA THR A 98 -8.28 11.82 -1.33
C THR A 98 -9.15 10.73 -0.71
N PRO A 99 -10.48 10.90 -0.59
CA PRO A 99 -11.37 9.86 -0.06
C PRO A 99 -11.22 8.53 -0.82
N ARG A 100 -11.31 8.58 -2.16
CA ARG A 100 -11.12 7.41 -3.05
C ARG A 100 -9.73 6.79 -2.92
N GLY A 101 -8.69 7.61 -2.81
CA GLY A 101 -7.32 7.10 -2.65
C GLY A 101 -7.14 6.37 -1.31
N LEU A 102 -7.67 6.93 -0.23
CA LEU A 102 -7.65 6.31 1.10
C LEU A 102 -8.43 4.99 1.09
N GLU A 103 -9.60 4.96 0.47
CA GLU A 103 -10.42 3.76 0.36
C GLU A 103 -9.73 2.63 -0.41
N LEU A 104 -9.15 2.92 -1.59
CA LEU A 104 -8.40 1.94 -2.38
C LEU A 104 -7.17 1.42 -1.61
N MET A 105 -6.48 2.30 -0.89
CA MET A 105 -5.35 1.93 -0.05
C MET A 105 -5.78 1.00 1.09
N THR A 106 -6.85 1.32 1.81
CA THR A 106 -7.45 0.46 2.85
C THR A 106 -7.83 -0.90 2.29
N ARG A 107 -8.53 -0.94 1.15
CA ARG A 107 -8.93 -2.21 0.50
C ARG A 107 -7.71 -3.05 0.13
N SER A 108 -6.69 -2.43 -0.49
CA SER A 108 -5.46 -3.10 -0.90
C SER A 108 -4.69 -3.69 0.29
N VAL A 109 -4.60 -2.93 1.39
CA VAL A 109 -3.96 -3.40 2.63
C VAL A 109 -4.68 -4.62 3.19
N LEU A 110 -6.01 -4.59 3.25
CA LEU A 110 -6.80 -5.69 3.82
C LEU A 110 -6.74 -6.95 2.95
N VAL A 111 -6.89 -6.82 1.63
CA VAL A 111 -6.80 -7.97 0.72
C VAL A 111 -5.42 -8.60 0.77
N ASN A 112 -4.35 -7.80 0.70
CA ASN A 112 -2.98 -8.33 0.77
C ASN A 112 -2.69 -9.00 2.12
N ALA A 113 -3.14 -8.41 3.22
CA ALA A 113 -2.96 -8.99 4.56
C ALA A 113 -3.69 -10.33 4.69
N HIS A 114 -4.94 -10.41 4.20
CA HIS A 114 -5.69 -11.65 4.18
C HIS A 114 -4.98 -12.73 3.37
N GLU A 115 -4.65 -12.46 2.11
CA GLU A 115 -4.11 -13.48 1.20
C GLU A 115 -2.72 -13.98 1.58
N ASN A 116 -1.87 -13.10 2.13
CA ASN A 116 -0.46 -13.43 2.35
C ASN A 116 -0.11 -13.74 3.81
N ILE A 117 -0.92 -13.30 4.77
CA ILE A 117 -0.58 -13.40 6.19
C ILE A 117 -1.64 -14.20 6.96
N PHE A 118 -2.93 -13.96 6.70
CA PHE A 118 -4.02 -14.44 7.56
C PHE A 118 -4.95 -15.45 6.91
N ARG A 119 -4.61 -16.00 5.74
CA ARG A 119 -5.46 -16.84 4.88
C ARG A 119 -6.11 -18.05 5.56
N ASP A 120 -5.63 -18.46 6.73
CA ASP A 120 -6.19 -19.53 7.56
C ASP A 120 -6.08 -19.26 9.08
N LEU A 121 -5.92 -17.99 9.48
CA LEU A 121 -5.76 -17.58 10.88
C LEU A 121 -6.99 -16.79 11.33
N ASP A 122 -7.55 -17.19 12.46
CA ASP A 122 -8.66 -16.50 13.12
C ASP A 122 -8.09 -15.81 14.37
N GLY A 123 -8.08 -14.48 14.38
CA GLY A 123 -7.55 -13.67 15.49
C GLY A 123 -6.09 -13.99 15.88
N PRO A 124 -5.10 -14.02 14.96
CA PRO A 124 -3.72 -14.24 15.37
C PRO A 124 -3.20 -13.09 16.24
N ALA A 125 -2.32 -13.45 17.18
CA ALA A 125 -1.56 -12.49 17.98
C ALA A 125 -0.39 -11.92 17.15
N ILE A 126 -0.18 -10.60 17.20
CA ILE A 126 0.92 -9.93 16.49
C ILE A 126 1.66 -8.96 17.40
N VAL A 127 2.99 -9.02 17.33
CA VAL A 127 3.89 -8.01 17.88
C VAL A 127 4.30 -7.06 16.75
N ARG A 128 3.90 -5.79 16.87
CA ARG A 128 4.19 -4.74 15.89
C ARG A 128 5.53 -4.08 16.23
N LEU A 129 6.38 -3.91 15.22
CA LEU A 129 7.61 -3.11 15.28
C LEU A 129 7.40 -1.70 14.69
N VAL A 130 6.17 -1.20 14.80
CA VAL A 130 5.71 0.06 14.21
C VAL A 130 4.88 0.78 15.26
N PRO A 131 5.08 2.09 15.49
CA PRO A 131 4.30 2.84 16.47
C PRO A 131 2.80 2.80 16.15
N THR A 132 1.99 3.03 17.18
CA THR A 132 0.54 3.18 17.00
C THR A 132 0.22 4.44 16.19
N VAL A 133 -0.98 4.49 15.61
CA VAL A 133 -1.48 5.69 14.91
C VAL A 133 -1.53 6.90 15.84
N ARG A 134 -1.79 6.71 17.14
CA ARG A 134 -1.78 7.79 18.13
C ARG A 134 -0.38 8.39 18.28
N GLU A 135 0.66 7.57 18.23
CA GLU A 135 2.05 8.01 18.42
C GLU A 135 2.64 8.62 17.15
N ALA A 136 2.27 8.09 15.98
CA ALA A 136 2.73 8.52 14.67
C ALA A 136 1.57 8.67 13.65
N PRO A 137 0.69 9.68 13.80
CA PRO A 137 -0.54 9.81 13.01
C PRO A 137 -0.34 10.09 11.52
N GLU A 138 0.86 10.56 11.14
CA GLU A 138 1.26 10.83 9.75
C GLU A 138 2.04 9.66 9.13
N MET A 139 2.27 8.57 9.84
CA MET A 139 3.03 7.43 9.31
C MET A 139 2.08 6.46 8.60
N ALA A 140 2.25 6.28 7.28
CA ALA A 140 1.40 5.39 6.47
C ALA A 140 1.39 3.96 7.01
N ILE A 141 2.57 3.43 7.38
CA ILE A 141 2.67 2.07 7.92
C ILE A 141 1.95 1.92 9.27
N ALA A 142 1.96 2.92 10.15
CA ALA A 142 1.20 2.88 11.40
C ALA A 142 -0.31 2.80 11.12
N HIS A 143 -0.79 3.58 10.15
CA HIS A 143 -2.19 3.55 9.72
C HIS A 143 -2.60 2.21 9.10
N HIS A 144 -1.75 1.63 8.25
CA HIS A 144 -2.00 0.31 7.66
C HIS A 144 -2.04 -0.78 8.73
N MET A 145 -1.09 -0.78 9.67
CA MET A 145 -1.07 -1.77 10.75
C MET A 145 -2.27 -1.66 11.67
N GLU A 146 -2.76 -0.45 11.95
CA GLU A 146 -4.00 -0.26 12.72
C GLU A 146 -5.22 -0.79 11.96
N THR A 147 -5.28 -0.54 10.64
CA THR A 147 -6.33 -1.06 9.75
C THR A 147 -6.35 -2.59 9.75
N ILE A 148 -5.19 -3.22 9.59
CA ILE A 148 -5.03 -4.67 9.66
C ILE A 148 -5.45 -5.18 11.05
N SER A 149 -5.03 -4.48 12.11
CA SER A 149 -5.31 -4.88 13.48
C SER A 149 -6.80 -4.90 13.78
N GLY A 150 -7.54 -3.88 13.36
CA GLY A 150 -8.99 -3.84 13.56
C GLY A 150 -9.76 -4.89 12.75
N ALA A 151 -9.15 -5.44 11.69
CA ALA A 151 -9.81 -6.40 10.81
C ALA A 151 -9.51 -7.87 11.15
N PHE A 152 -8.27 -8.20 11.53
CA PHE A 152 -7.82 -9.59 11.59
C PHE A 152 -7.24 -10.01 12.94
N ILE A 153 -6.77 -9.09 13.77
CA ILE A 153 -5.88 -9.40 14.90
C ILE A 153 -6.68 -9.51 16.21
N ASP A 154 -6.28 -10.42 17.10
CA ASP A 154 -6.79 -10.44 18.48
C ASP A 154 -6.17 -9.27 19.28
N PRO A 155 -6.97 -8.27 19.72
CA PRO A 155 -6.45 -7.09 20.38
C PRO A 155 -5.91 -7.36 21.79
N ASP A 156 -6.38 -8.42 22.47
CA ASP A 156 -5.98 -8.74 23.84
C ASP A 156 -4.60 -9.43 23.87
N LEU A 157 -4.22 -10.07 22.76
CA LEU A 157 -2.96 -10.79 22.61
C LEU A 157 -1.91 -10.02 21.80
N SER A 158 -2.24 -8.83 21.30
CA SER A 158 -1.42 -8.10 20.33
C SER A 158 -0.99 -6.73 20.82
N GLY A 159 0.11 -6.21 20.27
CA GLY A 159 0.68 -4.97 20.77
C GLY A 159 1.75 -4.36 19.87
N SER A 160 2.24 -3.17 20.22
CA SER A 160 3.39 -2.54 19.56
C SER A 160 4.52 -2.32 20.54
N VAL A 161 5.69 -2.89 20.26
CA VAL A 161 6.90 -2.68 21.07
C VAL A 161 7.70 -1.47 20.61
N THR A 162 7.09 -0.57 19.82
CA THR A 162 7.75 0.64 19.32
C THR A 162 6.94 1.85 19.74
N ALA A 163 7.56 2.74 20.50
CA ALA A 163 7.03 4.04 20.85
C ALA A 163 7.71 5.14 20.02
N ARG A 164 7.31 6.40 20.27
CA ARG A 164 7.94 7.57 19.63
C ARG A 164 9.46 7.66 19.90
N SER A 165 9.93 7.17 21.04
CA SER A 165 11.33 7.20 21.47
C SER A 165 12.16 5.99 21.01
N GLY A 166 11.59 5.06 20.26
CA GLY A 166 12.25 3.81 19.84
C GLY A 166 11.56 2.57 20.40
N ILE A 167 12.32 1.52 20.66
CA ILE A 167 11.77 0.26 21.18
C ILE A 167 11.35 0.43 22.63
N ASP A 168 10.08 0.12 22.92
CA ASP A 168 9.53 0.07 24.27
C ASP A 168 9.67 -1.36 24.81
N PHE A 169 10.67 -1.56 25.66
CA PHE A 169 10.95 -2.85 26.32
C PHE A 169 10.05 -3.10 27.53
N THR A 170 9.15 -2.17 27.87
CA THR A 170 8.21 -2.31 28.99
C THR A 170 6.97 -3.13 28.64
N PHE A 171 6.90 -3.67 27.43
CA PHE A 171 5.90 -4.65 27.05
C PHE A 171 5.94 -5.83 28.02
N GLY A 172 4.87 -6.02 28.79
CA GLY A 172 4.75 -7.14 29.73
C GLY A 172 4.96 -8.49 29.04
N PRO A 173 5.20 -9.59 29.78
CA PRO A 173 5.57 -10.88 29.20
C PRO A 173 4.58 -11.31 28.12
N VAL A 174 4.97 -11.21 26.86
CA VAL A 174 4.17 -11.65 25.72
C VAL A 174 4.21 -13.18 25.69
N MET A 175 3.17 -13.82 26.22
CA MET A 175 2.90 -15.23 25.93
C MET A 175 2.32 -15.32 24.51
N VAL A 176 3.10 -15.84 23.57
CA VAL A 176 2.61 -16.20 22.23
C VAL A 176 1.76 -17.47 22.37
N ALA A 177 0.47 -17.30 22.67
CA ALA A 177 -0.50 -18.39 22.73
C ALA A 177 -1.28 -18.47 21.42
N GLY A 178 -0.69 -19.09 20.39
CA GLY A 178 -1.44 -19.41 19.17
C GLY A 178 -2.28 -20.67 19.37
N ARG A 179 -3.62 -20.57 19.28
CA ARG A 179 -4.47 -21.76 19.11
C ARG A 179 -4.40 -22.21 17.65
N LEU A 180 -3.53 -23.17 17.36
CA LEU A 180 -3.61 -23.95 16.13
C LEU A 180 -4.94 -24.72 16.12
N ARG A 181 -5.94 -24.26 15.37
CA ARG A 181 -7.07 -25.13 15.01
C ARG A 181 -6.51 -26.22 14.10
N ARG A 182 -6.33 -27.43 14.66
CA ARG A 182 -6.17 -28.65 13.85
C ARG A 182 -7.38 -28.73 12.93
N ARG A 183 -7.19 -28.51 11.62
CA ARG A 183 -8.21 -28.84 10.62
C ARG A 183 -8.62 -30.28 10.88
N GLY A 184 -9.91 -30.48 11.15
CA GLY A 184 -10.51 -31.80 11.11
C GLY A 184 -10.09 -32.45 9.80
N GLN A 185 -9.40 -33.58 9.93
CA GLN A 185 -8.88 -34.40 8.85
C GLN A 185 -10.06 -34.79 7.96
N ARG A 186 -10.31 -34.00 6.90
CA ARG A 186 -11.22 -34.38 5.82
C ARG A 186 -10.59 -35.57 5.11
N ARG A 187 -11.00 -36.78 5.51
CA ARG A 187 -10.90 -37.98 4.69
C ARG A 187 -11.78 -37.79 3.45
N GLY A 188 -11.20 -38.01 2.28
CA GLY A 188 -11.88 -37.97 0.97
C GLY A 188 -10.85 -37.71 -0.12
N SER A 189 -10.09 -38.74 -0.51
CA SER A 189 -10.37 -39.58 -1.69
C SER A 189 -10.08 -38.83 -2.99
N GLY A 190 -9.08 -39.33 -3.71
CA GLY A 190 -8.40 -38.63 -4.78
C GLY A 190 -9.27 -38.22 -5.97
N ARG A 191 -8.77 -37.19 -6.64
CA ARG A 191 -8.81 -37.09 -8.09
C ARG A 191 -7.65 -36.23 -8.56
N ASP A 192 -6.81 -36.87 -9.36
CA ASP A 192 -5.74 -36.28 -10.13
C ASP A 192 -6.21 -35.05 -10.90
N ARG A 193 -5.48 -33.95 -10.75
CA ARG A 193 -5.29 -32.98 -11.82
C ARG A 193 -3.82 -32.59 -11.87
N ALA A 194 -3.24 -32.89 -13.02
CA ALA A 194 -1.90 -32.53 -13.41
C ALA A 194 -1.69 -31.01 -13.34
N SER A 195 -0.61 -30.60 -12.67
CA SER A 195 -0.02 -29.28 -12.78
C SER A 195 0.84 -29.20 -14.03
N PRO A 196 0.76 -28.13 -14.84
CA PRO A 196 1.87 -27.75 -15.69
C PRO A 196 2.71 -26.66 -14.99
N THR A 197 4.03 -26.91 -14.97
CA THR A 197 5.15 -25.93 -15.13
C THR A 197 5.10 -24.68 -14.24
N GLY A 198 5.97 -24.51 -13.24
CA GLY A 198 7.42 -24.61 -13.35
C GLY A 198 7.98 -23.29 -13.91
N LEU A 199 8.08 -22.27 -13.06
CA LEU A 199 8.89 -21.08 -13.30
C LEU A 199 9.74 -20.85 -12.05
N ASP A 200 10.97 -21.32 -12.14
CA ASP A 200 12.10 -20.92 -11.31
C ASP A 200 12.35 -19.42 -11.50
N LEU A 201 12.36 -18.67 -10.40
CA LEU A 201 13.02 -17.38 -10.31
C LEU A 201 13.93 -17.39 -9.08
N GLN A 202 15.05 -18.09 -9.22
CA GLN A 202 16.28 -17.79 -8.50
C GLN A 202 17.12 -16.83 -9.35
N GLY A 203 17.68 -15.81 -8.70
CA GLY A 203 18.92 -15.18 -9.15
C GLY A 203 18.76 -13.82 -9.84
N ASP A 204 19.55 -12.88 -9.33
CA ASP A 204 20.09 -11.69 -10.00
C ASP A 204 19.26 -10.41 -9.95
N LEU A 205 19.62 -9.54 -8.99
CA LEU A 205 19.90 -8.11 -9.19
C LEU A 205 20.44 -7.51 -7.87
N LEU A 206 21.67 -7.89 -7.53
CA LEU A 206 22.56 -7.10 -6.68
C LEU A 206 23.83 -6.88 -7.49
N GLY A 207 23.96 -5.69 -8.06
CA GLY A 207 25.14 -5.30 -8.83
C GLY A 207 24.85 -4.01 -9.57
N ASP A 208 25.71 -3.02 -9.32
CA ASP A 208 25.86 -1.77 -10.04
C ASP A 208 24.86 -0.66 -9.70
N LEU A 209 25.23 0.17 -8.72
CA LEU A 209 25.46 1.60 -8.96
C LEU A 209 26.46 2.12 -7.90
N ALA A 210 27.43 2.87 -8.42
CA ALA A 210 28.54 3.52 -7.73
C ALA A 210 28.13 4.56 -6.68
#